data_AF-A0A1V0UDQ7-F1
#
_entry.id   AF-A0A1V0UDQ7-F1
#
_cell.length_a   1.000
_cell.length_b   1.000
_cell.length_c   1.000
_cell.angle_alpha   90.00
_cell.angle_beta   90.00
_cell.angle_gamma   90.00
#
_symmetry.space_group_name_H-M   'P 1'
#
loop_
_entity.id
_entity.type
_entity.pdbx_description
1 polymer ?
#
loop_
_entity_poly.entity_id
_entity_poly.type
_entity_poly.pdbx_seq_one_letter_code
_entity_poly.pdbx_strand_id
1 'polypeptide(L)'
;MAELSPQQRSIQSIYAWYSENKLWVNRRYQRKLVWTLTEKQKLIESVLKEYPIPAILLAEREGGEYEVIDGLQRLHTITSFIETAFTTLDDKYFDVAQFVTAKNRSEENKAFSVATGKTLTSREVGAFLDYSISVSVMRGATDAEIDDVFARINTYGHRLSDQERRQSGARDEFSTLIRELSCEVRGDASSDILSLDKMPSISIDLPKTKHGYEVAAEEVFWVEQGILRSTDLRDSMDEQCIADITASVIGGDLLERSKDALDQVYESGSDRNRQMINALDAYGAERFSAEFKLCIDEIRAVCADSEESKLRSIIFSKRNTNPFPAAFAVLFIAFHELLIGEGQKIADYHGVKSAITDLDKRIETSRRSTATAERRKNVETIKGLIRSHFVKSDPRDIYGDHTTTDIDSIIRRSEIEAPHYELKQGMLRLDGKRGIDRNVADRVMRTICAIANNGKDRAGTILIGVADKEADSNRIARLDGVTPRKVGRRFVVGVNREAKSLGETPERYAARWKEAIRSSSLDDSLKSSVLASLTHSDYYGLGVIVVRIPEQQKVSLFNGKAYVREGDETVEVADPALLLNLPQRFT
;
A
#
# COMPACT_ATOMS: atom_id res chain seq x y z
N MET A 1 -15.28 31.43 -5.15
CA MET A 1 -15.29 30.80 -6.49
C MET A 1 -13.85 30.68 -6.92
N ALA A 2 -13.40 29.46 -7.21
CA ALA A 2 -12.06 29.22 -7.71
C ALA A 2 -11.80 30.03 -9.00
N GLU A 3 -10.62 30.66 -9.09
CA GLU A 3 -10.18 31.33 -10.32
C GLU A 3 -9.41 30.32 -11.17
N LEU A 4 -9.80 30.16 -12.44
CA LEU A 4 -9.09 29.32 -13.39
C LEU A 4 -8.17 30.19 -14.26
N SER A 5 -6.86 30.03 -14.10
CA SER A 5 -5.85 30.77 -14.87
C SER A 5 -5.18 29.85 -15.90
N PRO A 6 -5.51 29.95 -17.19
CA PRO A 6 -4.81 29.22 -18.25
C PRO A 6 -3.45 29.88 -18.51
N GLN A 7 -2.41 29.06 -18.57
CA GLN A 7 -1.04 29.49 -18.84
C GLN A 7 -0.31 28.45 -19.70
N GLN A 8 0.67 28.93 -20.47
CA GLN A 8 1.55 28.08 -21.26
C GLN A 8 2.82 27.78 -20.46
N ARG A 9 3.20 26.50 -20.38
CA ARG A 9 4.39 26.06 -19.64
C ARG A 9 5.21 25.09 -20.49
N SER A 10 6.52 25.35 -20.59
CA SER A 10 7.44 24.44 -21.25
C SER A 10 7.60 23.14 -20.45
N ILE A 11 7.98 22.06 -21.14
CA ILE A 11 8.33 20.79 -20.49
C ILE A 11 9.46 20.99 -19.48
N GLN A 12 10.44 21.84 -19.79
CA GLN A 12 11.49 22.20 -18.83
C GLN A 12 10.94 22.77 -17.51
N SER A 13 9.94 23.66 -17.59
CA SER A 13 9.32 24.25 -16.39
C SER A 13 8.56 23.21 -15.56
N ILE A 14 7.86 22.30 -16.25
CA ILE A 14 7.14 21.19 -15.60
C ILE A 14 8.12 20.25 -14.90
N TYR A 15 9.26 19.93 -15.54
CA TYR A 15 10.29 19.10 -14.92
C TYR A 15 10.93 19.78 -13.70
N ALA A 16 11.09 21.11 -13.72
CA ALA A 16 11.55 21.85 -12.54
C ALA A 16 10.60 21.67 -11.34
N TRP A 17 9.28 21.86 -11.55
CA TRP A 17 8.28 21.62 -10.50
C TRP A 17 8.30 20.19 -9.98
N TYR A 18 8.44 19.21 -10.88
CA TYR A 18 8.60 17.81 -10.51
C TYR A 18 9.86 17.58 -9.67
N SER A 19 11.00 18.14 -10.08
CA SER A 19 12.28 17.96 -9.39
C SER A 19 12.32 18.60 -8.00
N GLU A 20 11.52 19.65 -7.79
CA GLU A 20 11.32 20.35 -6.52
C GLU A 20 10.19 19.75 -5.67
N ASN A 21 9.60 18.62 -6.08
CA ASN A 21 8.46 17.96 -5.43
C ASN A 21 7.21 18.85 -5.24
N LYS A 22 7.01 19.85 -6.12
CA LYS A 22 5.86 20.76 -6.06
C LYS A 22 4.56 20.18 -6.64
N LEU A 23 4.63 19.01 -7.26
CA LEU A 23 3.48 18.33 -7.86
C LEU A 23 3.04 17.18 -6.95
N TRP A 24 1.80 17.22 -6.49
CA TRP A 24 1.24 16.18 -5.63
C TRP A 24 -0.07 15.64 -6.18
N VAL A 25 -0.42 14.43 -5.73
CA VAL A 25 -1.51 13.61 -6.22
C VAL A 25 -2.36 13.20 -5.03
N ASN A 26 -3.67 13.36 -5.14
CA ASN A 26 -4.63 12.96 -4.13
C ASN A 26 -5.23 11.60 -4.46
N ARG A 27 -4.80 10.57 -3.74
CA ARG A 27 -5.21 9.17 -3.91
C ARG A 27 -6.68 8.92 -3.58
N ARG A 28 -7.40 9.87 -2.97
CA ARG A 28 -8.84 9.71 -2.70
C ARG A 28 -9.62 9.50 -4.00
N TYR A 29 -9.28 10.24 -5.04
CA TYR A 29 -10.02 10.24 -6.31
C TYR A 29 -9.12 10.03 -7.54
N GLN A 30 -7.80 10.29 -7.44
CA GLN A 30 -6.87 9.99 -8.54
C GLN A 30 -6.58 8.50 -8.63
N ARG A 31 -6.58 8.00 -9.87
CA ARG A 31 -6.14 6.64 -10.17
C ARG A 31 -4.62 6.52 -10.14
N LYS A 32 -4.15 5.27 -10.09
CA LYS A 32 -2.73 4.90 -10.22
C LYS A 32 -2.21 5.16 -11.64
N LEU A 33 -0.93 4.92 -11.89
CA LEU A 33 -0.37 4.96 -13.23
C LEU A 33 -0.84 3.72 -14.02
N VAL A 34 -1.59 3.95 -15.11
CA VAL A 34 -2.25 2.89 -15.89
C VAL A 34 -1.88 2.86 -17.36
N TRP A 35 -1.21 3.91 -17.87
CA TRP A 35 -0.77 3.97 -19.26
C TRP A 35 0.26 2.89 -19.59
N THR A 36 -0.01 2.18 -20.67
CA THR A 36 0.88 1.22 -21.30
C THR A 36 2.11 1.90 -21.89
N LEU A 37 3.17 1.12 -22.15
CA LEU A 37 4.40 1.64 -22.77
C LEU A 37 4.10 2.33 -24.10
N THR A 38 3.24 1.73 -24.92
CA THR A 38 2.87 2.29 -26.22
C THR A 38 2.12 3.62 -26.09
N GLU A 39 1.22 3.77 -25.11
CA GLU A 39 0.55 5.06 -24.85
C GLU A 39 1.56 6.13 -24.42
N LYS A 40 2.49 5.78 -23.52
CA LYS A 40 3.58 6.66 -23.11
C LYS A 40 4.43 7.10 -24.31
N GLN A 41 4.86 6.15 -25.13
CA GLN A 41 5.66 6.38 -26.33
C GLN A 41 4.96 7.27 -27.35
N LYS A 42 3.65 7.08 -27.56
CA LYS A 42 2.83 7.94 -28.45
C LYS A 42 2.68 9.36 -27.95
N LEU A 43 2.65 9.59 -26.63
CA LEU A 43 2.72 10.95 -26.10
C LEU A 43 4.06 11.60 -26.43
N ILE A 44 5.17 10.89 -26.21
CA ILE A 44 6.51 11.42 -26.54
C ILE A 44 6.62 11.69 -28.05
N GLU A 45 6.10 10.80 -28.90
CA GLU A 45 6.02 11.02 -30.34
C GLU A 45 5.23 12.29 -30.69
N SER A 46 4.08 12.51 -30.05
CA SER A 46 3.26 13.71 -30.25
C SER A 46 4.03 14.99 -29.90
N VAL A 47 4.77 14.98 -28.78
CA VAL A 47 5.61 16.11 -28.35
C VAL A 47 6.73 16.38 -29.36
N LEU A 48 7.46 15.36 -29.79
CA LEU A 48 8.55 15.49 -30.76
C LEU A 48 8.07 15.95 -32.15
N LYS A 49 6.82 15.67 -32.49
CA LYS A 49 6.17 16.10 -33.74
C LYS A 49 5.41 17.44 -33.60
N GLU A 50 5.49 18.08 -32.43
CA GLU A 50 4.78 19.34 -32.13
C GLU A 50 3.25 19.24 -32.28
N TYR A 51 2.68 18.05 -32.12
CA TYR A 51 1.24 17.86 -32.14
C TYR A 51 0.60 18.39 -30.85
N PRO A 52 -0.60 19.00 -30.91
CA PRO A 52 -1.27 19.51 -29.72
C PRO A 52 -1.66 18.37 -28.78
N ILE A 53 -1.24 18.45 -27.51
CA ILE A 53 -1.67 17.52 -26.46
C ILE A 53 -2.75 18.16 -25.57
N PRO A 54 -3.63 17.37 -24.93
CA PRO A 54 -4.63 17.90 -24.02
C PRO A 54 -4.01 18.66 -22.84
N ALA A 55 -4.70 19.71 -22.39
CA ALA A 55 -4.25 20.56 -21.30
C ALA A 55 -4.09 19.80 -19.97
N ILE A 56 -3.26 20.31 -19.09
CA ILE A 56 -3.10 19.82 -17.71
C ILE A 56 -3.92 20.74 -16.81
N LEU A 57 -4.61 20.16 -15.83
CA LEU A 57 -5.36 20.92 -14.83
C LEU A 57 -4.75 20.69 -13.45
N LEU A 58 -4.38 21.78 -12.78
CA LEU A 58 -3.79 21.78 -11.45
C LEU A 58 -4.62 22.62 -10.49
N ALA A 59 -4.61 22.30 -9.20
CA ALA A 59 -5.06 23.21 -8.14
C ALA A 59 -3.86 23.71 -7.33
N GLU A 60 -3.73 25.02 -7.19
CA GLU A 60 -2.72 25.64 -6.32
C GLU A 60 -3.15 25.53 -4.87
N ARG A 61 -2.25 25.03 -4.01
CA ARG A 61 -2.43 24.98 -2.55
C ARG A 61 -1.52 25.95 -1.82
N GLU A 62 -1.79 26.09 -0.53
CA GLU A 62 -0.95 26.86 0.39
C GLU A 62 0.50 26.34 0.34
N GLY A 63 1.46 27.25 0.17
CA GLY A 63 2.88 26.90 0.03
C GLY A 63 3.43 26.88 -1.40
N GLY A 64 2.59 27.12 -2.42
CA GLY A 64 3.05 27.18 -3.82
C GLY A 64 3.23 25.80 -4.47
N GLU A 65 2.55 24.80 -3.92
CA GLU A 65 2.46 23.44 -4.44
C GLU A 65 1.18 23.26 -5.28
N TYR A 66 1.17 22.26 -6.16
CA TYR A 66 0.12 22.01 -7.13
C TYR A 66 -0.43 20.59 -7.04
N GLU A 67 -1.73 20.47 -6.78
CA GLU A 67 -2.48 19.22 -6.89
C GLU A 67 -2.75 18.91 -8.35
N VAL A 68 -2.50 17.69 -8.77
CA VAL A 68 -2.87 17.24 -10.11
C VAL A 68 -4.35 16.83 -10.13
N ILE A 69 -5.17 17.58 -10.87
CA ILE A 69 -6.59 17.24 -11.11
C ILE A 69 -6.73 16.46 -12.42
N ASP A 70 -6.10 16.90 -13.50
CA ASP A 70 -6.03 16.16 -14.76
C ASP A 70 -4.64 16.26 -15.38
N GLY A 71 -4.25 15.19 -16.08
CA GLY A 71 -2.94 15.10 -16.72
C GLY A 71 -1.91 14.28 -15.95
N LEU A 72 -2.29 13.56 -14.89
CA LEU A 72 -1.41 12.68 -14.11
C LEU A 72 -0.53 11.78 -15.00
N GLN A 73 -1.15 11.05 -15.93
CA GLN A 73 -0.41 10.15 -16.83
C GLN A 73 0.51 10.92 -17.79
N ARG A 74 0.08 12.11 -18.25
CA ARG A 74 0.88 12.95 -19.16
C ARG A 74 2.12 13.51 -18.45
N LEU A 75 1.92 14.11 -17.28
CA LEU A 75 2.98 14.63 -16.42
C LEU A 75 4.01 13.55 -16.10
N HIS A 76 3.56 12.41 -15.55
CA HIS A 76 4.47 11.31 -15.22
C HIS A 76 5.19 10.77 -16.45
N THR A 77 4.52 10.63 -17.60
CA THR A 77 5.16 10.14 -18.83
C THR A 77 6.29 11.04 -19.29
N ILE A 78 6.08 12.36 -19.25
CA ILE A 78 7.09 13.35 -19.65
C ILE A 78 8.29 13.29 -18.70
N THR A 79 8.06 13.31 -17.40
CA THR A 79 9.14 13.30 -16.40
C THR A 79 9.91 11.99 -16.43
N SER A 80 9.22 10.84 -16.48
CA SER A 80 9.86 9.52 -16.55
C SER A 80 10.63 9.27 -17.85
N PHE A 81 10.24 9.89 -18.97
CA PHE A 81 11.03 9.85 -20.21
C PHE A 81 12.36 10.62 -20.07
N ILE A 82 12.32 11.82 -19.47
CA ILE A 82 13.52 12.61 -19.16
C ILE A 82 14.46 11.82 -18.24
N GLU A 83 13.91 11.09 -17.26
CA GLU A 83 14.65 10.22 -16.35
C GLU A 83 15.02 8.85 -16.96
N THR A 84 14.86 8.68 -18.27
CA THR A 84 15.29 7.50 -19.04
C THR A 84 14.60 6.18 -18.68
N ALA A 85 13.41 6.23 -18.07
CA ALA A 85 12.67 5.03 -17.66
C ALA A 85 12.19 4.17 -18.84
N PHE A 86 12.04 4.76 -20.03
CA PHE A 86 11.64 4.05 -21.25
C PHE A 86 12.14 4.76 -22.52
N THR A 87 12.10 4.07 -23.67
CA THR A 87 12.52 4.59 -24.98
C THR A 87 11.35 5.12 -25.80
N THR A 88 11.62 5.94 -26.81
CA THR A 88 10.65 6.26 -27.88
C THR A 88 10.27 5.02 -28.72
N LEU A 89 9.31 5.16 -29.64
CA LEU A 89 8.97 4.11 -30.62
C LEU A 89 10.17 3.68 -31.49
N ASP A 90 11.18 4.54 -31.63
CA ASP A 90 12.41 4.30 -32.41
C ASP A 90 13.61 3.87 -31.53
N ASP A 91 13.34 3.36 -30.32
CA ASP A 91 14.34 2.89 -29.36
C ASP A 91 15.39 3.95 -28.95
N LYS A 92 14.97 5.21 -28.82
CA LYS A 92 15.82 6.31 -28.32
C LYS A 92 15.45 6.71 -26.90
N TYR A 93 16.44 6.88 -26.03
CA TYR A 93 16.30 7.51 -24.71
C TYR A 93 16.45 9.04 -24.78
N PHE A 94 15.97 9.74 -23.76
CA PHE A 94 16.31 11.14 -23.56
C PHE A 94 17.83 11.29 -23.26
N ASP A 95 18.49 12.28 -23.86
CA ASP A 95 19.89 12.57 -23.56
C ASP A 95 19.99 13.50 -22.33
N VAL A 96 20.16 12.89 -21.16
CA VAL A 96 20.26 13.59 -19.87
C VAL A 96 21.41 14.60 -19.85
N ALA A 97 22.50 14.37 -20.59
CA ALA A 97 23.64 15.28 -20.62
C ALA A 97 23.30 16.64 -21.25
N GLN A 98 22.25 16.70 -22.08
CA GLN A 98 21.78 17.93 -22.73
C GLN A 98 20.84 18.75 -21.84
N PHE A 99 20.48 18.27 -20.64
CA PHE A 99 19.61 18.97 -19.71
C PHE A 99 20.17 18.99 -18.29
N VAL A 100 20.77 20.12 -17.91
CA VAL A 100 21.50 20.29 -16.64
C VAL A 100 20.65 19.93 -15.42
N THR A 101 19.37 20.31 -15.38
CA THR A 101 18.49 20.00 -14.24
C THR A 101 18.33 18.50 -14.03
N ALA A 102 18.10 17.73 -15.09
CA ALA A 102 17.99 16.27 -15.00
C ALA A 102 19.34 15.61 -14.67
N LYS A 103 20.44 16.14 -15.22
CA LYS A 103 21.80 15.69 -14.92
C LYS A 103 22.16 15.86 -13.44
N ASN A 104 21.95 17.05 -12.88
CA ASN A 104 22.25 17.30 -11.47
C ASN A 104 21.42 16.39 -10.56
N ARG A 105 20.13 16.19 -10.88
CA ARG A 105 19.26 15.29 -10.12
C ARG A 105 19.72 13.82 -10.16
N SER A 106 20.29 13.35 -11.28
CA SER A 106 20.82 11.99 -11.37
C SER A 106 22.18 11.82 -10.66
N GLU A 107 23.04 12.83 -10.67
CA GLU A 107 24.39 12.77 -10.08
C GLU A 107 24.41 13.07 -8.57
N GLU A 108 23.79 14.17 -8.16
CA GLU A 108 23.85 14.68 -6.77
C GLU A 108 22.93 13.92 -5.83
N ASN A 109 21.72 13.59 -6.29
CA ASN A 109 20.69 12.93 -5.49
C ASN A 109 20.53 11.44 -5.80
N LYS A 110 21.19 10.92 -6.85
CA LYS A 110 21.01 9.54 -7.36
C LYS A 110 19.54 9.14 -7.49
N ALA A 111 18.68 10.10 -7.83
CA ALA A 111 17.24 9.90 -7.81
C ALA A 111 16.78 8.88 -8.88
N PHE A 112 17.53 8.76 -9.97
CA PHE A 112 17.30 7.78 -11.02
C PHE A 112 18.60 7.34 -11.69
N SER A 113 18.58 6.18 -12.34
CA SER A 113 19.71 5.66 -13.12
C SER A 113 19.57 6.07 -14.58
N VAL A 114 20.65 6.62 -15.16
CA VAL A 114 20.67 6.98 -16.59
C VAL A 114 20.86 5.72 -17.43
N ALA A 115 19.87 5.41 -18.26
CA ALA A 115 19.93 4.25 -19.16
C ALA A 115 21.01 4.42 -20.22
N THR A 116 21.58 3.28 -20.67
CA THR A 116 22.54 3.24 -21.79
C THR A 116 21.83 2.82 -23.07
N GLY A 117 22.14 3.46 -24.20
CA GLY A 117 21.51 3.13 -25.47
C GLY A 117 21.61 4.27 -26.48
N LYS A 118 20.84 4.16 -27.57
CA LYS A 118 20.66 5.28 -28.51
C LYS A 118 19.90 6.39 -27.82
N THR A 119 20.32 7.63 -28.02
CA THR A 119 19.66 8.81 -27.44
C THR A 119 19.09 9.72 -28.51
N LEU A 120 18.18 10.60 -28.10
CA LEU A 120 17.77 11.76 -28.89
C LEU A 120 18.99 12.64 -29.20
N THR A 121 18.99 13.24 -30.39
CA THR A 121 19.96 14.28 -30.75
C THR A 121 19.75 15.55 -29.92
N SER A 122 20.77 16.40 -29.76
CA SER A 122 20.63 17.70 -29.06
C SER A 122 19.49 18.56 -29.60
N ARG A 123 19.21 18.49 -30.92
CA ARG A 123 18.09 19.20 -31.54
C ARG A 123 16.73 18.63 -31.13
N GLU A 124 16.60 17.30 -31.11
CA GLU A 124 15.38 16.63 -30.65
C GLU A 124 15.13 16.91 -29.16
N VAL A 125 16.18 16.93 -28.33
CA VAL A 125 16.07 17.29 -26.91
C VAL A 125 15.63 18.74 -26.73
N GLY A 126 16.23 19.68 -27.45
CA GLY A 126 15.81 21.09 -27.41
C GLY A 126 14.34 21.26 -27.78
N ALA A 127 13.91 20.68 -28.91
CA ALA A 127 12.51 20.72 -29.35
C ALA A 127 11.55 20.10 -28.31
N PHE A 128 11.95 19.00 -27.68
CA PHE A 128 11.18 18.37 -26.61
C PHE A 128 11.04 19.29 -25.39
N LEU A 129 12.13 19.88 -24.89
CA LEU A 129 12.12 20.74 -23.70
C LEU A 129 11.35 22.04 -23.90
N ASP A 130 11.42 22.61 -25.10
CA ASP A 130 10.76 23.87 -25.49
C ASP A 130 9.27 23.69 -25.80
N TYR A 131 8.80 22.44 -25.97
CA TYR A 131 7.38 22.17 -26.22
C TYR A 131 6.52 22.77 -25.09
N SER A 132 5.55 23.59 -25.49
CA SER A 132 4.67 24.31 -24.57
C SER A 132 3.36 23.57 -24.36
N ILE A 133 3.08 23.23 -23.10
CA ILE A 133 1.86 22.57 -22.66
C ILE A 133 0.91 23.62 -22.08
N SER A 134 -0.36 23.54 -22.49
CA SER A 134 -1.42 24.32 -21.86
C SER A 134 -1.68 23.79 -20.46
N VAL A 135 -1.48 24.62 -19.44
CA VAL A 135 -1.71 24.30 -18.03
C VAL A 135 -2.74 25.28 -17.48
N SER A 136 -3.88 24.77 -17.01
CA SER A 136 -4.87 25.55 -16.28
C SER A 136 -4.66 25.36 -14.78
N VAL A 137 -4.53 26.46 -14.04
CA VAL A 137 -4.36 26.42 -12.58
C VAL A 137 -5.61 26.98 -11.90
N MET A 138 -6.23 26.18 -11.04
CA MET A 138 -7.31 26.59 -10.15
C MET A 138 -6.71 27.19 -8.87
N ARG A 139 -7.09 28.42 -8.56
CA ARG A 139 -6.63 29.14 -7.35
C ARG A 139 -7.78 29.34 -6.37
N GLY A 140 -7.47 29.18 -5.08
CA GLY A 140 -8.45 29.36 -3.99
C GLY A 140 -9.62 28.37 -4.07
N ALA A 141 -9.39 27.20 -4.67
CA ALA A 141 -10.40 26.17 -4.81
C ALA A 141 -10.57 25.37 -3.52
N THR A 142 -11.81 25.13 -3.14
CA THR A 142 -12.17 24.20 -2.07
C THR A 142 -12.06 22.76 -2.56
N ASP A 143 -11.90 21.80 -1.64
CA ASP A 143 -11.86 20.37 -2.00
C ASP A 143 -13.16 19.93 -2.71
N ALA A 144 -14.30 20.52 -2.35
CA ALA A 144 -15.58 20.26 -3.01
C ALA A 144 -15.58 20.69 -4.49
N GLU A 145 -15.04 21.88 -4.79
CA GLU A 145 -14.92 22.37 -6.17
C GLU A 145 -13.94 21.51 -6.99
N ILE A 146 -12.83 21.06 -6.38
CA ILE A 146 -11.84 20.21 -7.04
C ILE A 146 -12.44 18.87 -7.48
N ASP A 147 -13.18 18.20 -6.60
CA ASP A 147 -13.81 16.93 -6.94
C ASP A 147 -14.92 17.07 -7.99
N ASP A 148 -15.74 18.13 -7.94
CA ASP A 148 -16.76 18.37 -8.99
C ASP A 148 -16.09 18.54 -10.36
N VAL A 149 -15.01 19.30 -10.43
CA VAL A 149 -14.23 19.46 -11.67
C VAL A 149 -13.60 18.14 -12.11
N PHE A 150 -13.00 17.38 -11.19
CA PHE A 150 -12.45 16.07 -11.48
C PHE A 150 -13.50 15.10 -12.05
N ALA A 151 -14.67 15.01 -11.40
CA ALA A 151 -15.76 14.14 -11.82
C ALA A 151 -16.27 14.53 -13.22
N ARG A 152 -16.44 15.83 -13.50
CA ARG A 152 -16.88 16.32 -14.81
C ARG A 152 -15.91 15.98 -15.92
N ILE A 153 -14.62 16.18 -15.72
CA ILE A 153 -13.59 15.93 -16.75
C ILE A 153 -13.51 14.44 -17.08
N ASN A 154 -13.51 13.58 -16.04
CA ASN A 154 -13.35 12.14 -16.22
C ASN A 154 -14.63 11.42 -16.67
N THR A 155 -15.77 12.11 -16.72
CA THR A 155 -17.01 11.57 -17.29
C THR A 155 -16.93 11.41 -18.82
N TYR A 156 -16.14 12.22 -19.53
CA TYR A 156 -16.12 12.28 -21.00
C TYR A 156 -14.81 11.79 -21.67
N GLY A 157 -13.75 11.51 -20.90
CA GLY A 157 -12.43 11.07 -21.38
C GLY A 157 -12.21 9.55 -21.42
N HIS A 158 -10.95 9.10 -21.30
CA HIS A 158 -10.63 7.69 -21.05
C HIS A 158 -11.41 7.23 -19.82
N ARG A 159 -12.38 6.33 -20.02
CA ARG A 159 -13.37 5.98 -19.01
C ARG A 159 -12.68 5.42 -17.77
N LEU A 160 -12.95 6.06 -16.63
CA LEU A 160 -12.74 5.45 -15.32
C LEU A 160 -13.45 4.09 -15.29
N SER A 161 -12.89 3.15 -14.55
CA SER A 161 -13.58 1.90 -14.24
C SER A 161 -14.86 2.20 -13.46
N ASP A 162 -15.80 1.24 -13.44
CA ASP A 162 -17.04 1.40 -12.67
C ASP A 162 -16.76 1.69 -11.19
N GLN A 163 -15.71 1.09 -10.63
CA GLN A 163 -15.31 1.29 -9.24
C GLN A 163 -14.59 2.62 -9.01
N GLU A 164 -13.71 3.04 -9.91
CA GLU A 164 -13.08 4.37 -9.84
C GLU A 164 -14.13 5.49 -9.87
N ARG A 165 -15.17 5.34 -10.72
CA ARG A 165 -16.29 6.28 -10.75
C ARG A 165 -17.03 6.35 -9.40
N ARG A 166 -17.29 5.21 -8.76
CA ARG A 166 -17.92 5.17 -7.43
C ARG A 166 -17.09 5.90 -6.39
N GLN A 167 -15.78 5.62 -6.33
CA GLN A 167 -14.88 6.27 -5.37
C GLN A 167 -14.81 7.79 -5.57
N SER A 168 -14.82 8.27 -6.82
CA SER A 168 -14.80 9.71 -7.09
C SER A 168 -16.06 10.44 -6.65
N GLY A 169 -17.20 9.74 -6.58
CA GLY A 169 -18.50 10.32 -6.24
C GLY A 169 -18.88 10.23 -4.75
N ALA A 170 -18.16 9.43 -3.96
CA ALA A 170 -18.53 9.13 -2.57
C ALA A 170 -17.43 9.56 -1.58
N ARG A 171 -17.82 10.33 -0.56
CA ARG A 171 -16.94 10.78 0.53
C ARG A 171 -17.49 10.36 1.89
N ASP A 172 -17.82 9.08 2.03
CA ASP A 172 -18.37 8.53 3.25
C ASP A 172 -17.40 7.50 3.88
N GLU A 173 -17.75 7.03 5.07
CA GLU A 173 -16.92 6.08 5.82
C GLU A 173 -16.81 4.73 5.09
N PHE A 174 -17.82 4.36 4.31
CA PHE A 174 -17.78 3.14 3.50
C PHE A 174 -16.76 3.26 2.36
N SER A 175 -16.82 4.33 1.55
CA SER A 175 -15.88 4.54 0.44
C SER A 175 -14.43 4.61 0.94
N THR A 176 -14.23 5.25 2.10
CA THR A 176 -12.95 5.35 2.80
C THR A 176 -12.44 3.97 3.24
N LEU A 177 -13.26 3.18 3.93
CA LEU A 177 -12.91 1.81 4.35
C LEU A 177 -12.48 0.93 3.17
N ILE A 178 -13.26 0.92 2.07
CA ILE A 178 -12.94 0.08 0.90
C ILE A 178 -11.58 0.47 0.31
N ARG A 179 -11.31 1.78 0.21
CA ARG A 179 -10.07 2.31 -0.35
C ARG A 179 -8.87 1.93 0.51
N GLU A 180 -8.95 2.16 1.82
CA GLU A 180 -7.87 1.86 2.78
C GLU A 180 -7.58 0.36 2.83
N LEU A 181 -8.62 -0.46 3.02
CA LEU A 181 -8.49 -1.91 3.08
C LEU A 181 -7.93 -2.49 1.77
N SER A 182 -8.31 -1.94 0.62
CA SER A 182 -7.73 -2.34 -0.66
C SER A 182 -6.23 -2.01 -0.75
N CYS A 183 -5.82 -0.82 -0.31
CA CYS A 183 -4.41 -0.43 -0.29
C CYS A 183 -3.59 -1.36 0.61
N GLU A 184 -4.11 -1.74 1.77
CA GLU A 184 -3.46 -2.68 2.68
C GLU A 184 -3.34 -4.08 2.06
N VAL A 185 -4.42 -4.62 1.48
CA VAL A 185 -4.41 -5.97 0.89
C VAL A 185 -3.50 -6.06 -0.33
N ARG A 186 -3.38 -4.98 -1.11
CA ARG A 186 -2.42 -4.86 -2.21
C ARG A 186 -0.97 -4.67 -1.72
N GLY A 187 -0.79 -4.21 -0.48
CA GLY A 187 0.49 -3.81 0.08
C GLY A 187 0.95 -2.42 -0.40
N ASP A 188 0.09 -1.62 -1.02
CA ASP A 188 0.43 -0.27 -1.47
C ASP A 188 -0.12 0.82 -0.54
N ALA A 189 -0.24 0.50 0.75
CA ALA A 189 -0.59 1.48 1.77
C ALA A 189 0.38 2.67 1.67
N SER A 190 -0.16 3.88 1.59
CA SER A 190 0.59 5.14 1.63
C SER A 190 -0.32 6.24 2.14
N SER A 191 0.24 7.42 2.41
CA SER A 191 -0.54 8.64 2.57
C SER A 191 -1.48 8.92 1.38
N ASP A 192 -2.62 9.56 1.69
CA ASP A 192 -3.60 10.00 0.68
C ASP A 192 -3.03 11.06 -0.26
N ILE A 193 -2.12 11.88 0.26
CA ILE A 193 -1.41 12.89 -0.48
C ILE A 193 -0.01 12.37 -0.75
N LEU A 194 0.35 12.27 -2.03
CA LEU A 194 1.63 11.75 -2.47
C LEU A 194 2.27 12.67 -3.51
N SER A 195 3.58 12.89 -3.44
CA SER A 195 4.31 13.61 -4.49
C SER A 195 4.34 12.78 -5.79
N LEU A 196 4.34 13.46 -6.94
CA LEU A 196 4.23 12.81 -8.25
C LEU A 196 5.38 11.80 -8.52
N ASP A 197 6.58 12.07 -7.98
CA ASP A 197 7.76 11.20 -8.10
C ASP A 197 7.59 9.86 -7.39
N LYS A 198 6.76 9.79 -6.36
CA LYS A 198 6.48 8.57 -5.61
C LYS A 198 5.36 7.72 -6.23
N MET A 199 4.62 8.22 -7.22
CA MET A 199 3.54 7.45 -7.87
C MET A 199 3.93 6.06 -8.40
N PRO A 200 5.16 5.81 -8.91
CA PRO A 200 5.62 4.46 -9.27
C PRO A 200 5.61 3.46 -8.11
N SER A 201 5.81 3.89 -6.87
CA SER A 201 5.88 3.01 -5.68
C SER A 201 4.54 2.37 -5.32
N ILE A 202 3.43 3.02 -5.67
CA ILE A 202 2.05 2.57 -5.39
C ILE A 202 1.34 2.05 -6.64
N SER A 203 1.95 2.18 -7.81
CA SER A 203 1.36 1.79 -9.09
C SER A 203 1.64 0.33 -9.40
N ILE A 204 0.69 -0.30 -10.09
CA ILE A 204 0.71 -1.74 -10.36
C ILE A 204 1.54 -2.01 -11.61
N ASP A 205 2.64 -2.75 -11.48
CA ASP A 205 3.43 -3.22 -12.62
C ASP A 205 2.82 -4.50 -13.20
N LEU A 206 2.76 -4.59 -14.53
CA LEU A 206 2.17 -5.73 -15.23
C LEU A 206 3.26 -6.71 -15.67
N PRO A 207 3.11 -8.03 -15.46
CA PRO A 207 4.17 -9.00 -15.70
C PRO A 207 4.70 -9.05 -17.14
N LYS A 208 3.87 -8.66 -18.13
CA LYS A 208 4.23 -8.65 -19.57
C LYS A 208 4.79 -7.32 -20.06
N THR A 209 4.62 -6.24 -19.32
CA THR A 209 5.03 -4.88 -19.68
C THR A 209 5.59 -4.21 -18.44
N LYS A 210 6.80 -4.59 -18.05
CA LYS A 210 7.46 -4.03 -16.87
C LYS A 210 7.75 -2.56 -17.10
N HIS A 211 7.06 -1.70 -16.36
CA HIS A 211 7.25 -0.27 -16.32
C HIS A 211 8.23 0.15 -15.22
N GLY A 212 8.65 -0.78 -14.37
CA GLY A 212 9.51 -0.50 -13.21
C GLY A 212 8.73 0.05 -12.02
N TYR A 213 7.41 -0.20 -11.96
CA TYR A 213 6.60 0.14 -10.79
C TYR A 213 6.81 -0.91 -9.68
N GLU A 214 6.58 -0.53 -8.42
CA GLU A 214 7.01 -1.34 -7.27
C GLU A 214 5.95 -2.34 -6.78
N VAL A 215 4.68 -2.13 -7.12
CA VAL A 215 3.60 -3.09 -6.82
C VAL A 215 3.51 -4.12 -7.94
N ALA A 216 4.27 -5.21 -7.83
CA ALA A 216 4.20 -6.31 -8.78
C ALA A 216 2.83 -6.99 -8.71
N ALA A 217 2.05 -6.92 -9.80
CA ALA A 217 0.70 -7.48 -9.81
C ALA A 217 0.69 -8.95 -9.40
N GLU A 218 1.65 -9.76 -9.86
CA GLU A 218 1.76 -11.18 -9.53
C GLU A 218 1.97 -11.51 -8.05
N GLU A 219 2.48 -10.57 -7.24
CA GLU A 219 2.70 -10.71 -5.80
C GLU A 219 1.48 -10.31 -4.96
N VAL A 220 0.51 -9.61 -5.57
CA VAL A 220 -0.71 -9.19 -4.89
C VAL A 220 -1.65 -10.38 -4.73
N PHE A 221 -2.18 -10.60 -3.53
CA PHE A 221 -3.05 -11.73 -3.15
C PHE A 221 -4.08 -12.10 -4.25
N TRP A 222 -4.78 -11.09 -4.77
CA TRP A 222 -5.81 -11.26 -5.79
C TRP A 222 -5.33 -11.97 -7.07
N VAL A 223 -4.15 -11.60 -7.57
CA VAL A 223 -3.58 -12.13 -8.82
C VAL A 223 -2.73 -13.36 -8.53
N GLU A 224 -1.99 -13.34 -7.42
CA GLU A 224 -1.20 -14.46 -6.89
C GLU A 224 -2.08 -15.72 -6.82
N GLN A 225 -3.21 -15.62 -6.11
CA GLN A 225 -4.19 -16.70 -5.91
C GLN A 225 -5.10 -16.92 -7.13
N GLY A 226 -5.02 -16.01 -8.11
CA GLY A 226 -5.69 -16.12 -9.39
C GLY A 226 -7.15 -15.68 -9.41
N ILE A 227 -7.60 -15.01 -8.35
CA ILE A 227 -8.96 -14.47 -8.17
C ILE A 227 -9.26 -13.42 -9.24
N LEU A 228 -8.28 -12.56 -9.53
CA LEU A 228 -8.33 -11.50 -10.54
C LEU A 228 -7.20 -11.66 -11.56
N ARG A 229 -7.37 -11.08 -12.76
CA ARG A 229 -6.26 -10.83 -13.71
C ARG A 229 -5.53 -9.55 -13.30
N SER A 230 -4.27 -9.41 -13.72
CA SER A 230 -3.50 -8.18 -13.50
C SER A 230 -4.18 -6.93 -14.10
N THR A 231 -4.91 -7.09 -15.20
CA THR A 231 -5.72 -6.02 -15.80
C THR A 231 -6.92 -5.64 -14.92
N ASP A 232 -7.56 -6.63 -14.30
CA ASP A 232 -8.72 -6.40 -13.43
C ASP A 232 -8.27 -5.64 -12.16
N LEU A 233 -7.11 -6.02 -11.61
CA LEU A 233 -6.50 -5.32 -10.47
C LEU A 233 -6.16 -3.86 -10.81
N ARG A 234 -5.63 -3.61 -12.01
CA ARG A 234 -5.33 -2.25 -12.50
C ARG A 234 -6.59 -1.39 -12.61
N ASP A 235 -7.74 -1.99 -12.94
CA ASP A 235 -9.02 -1.30 -13.10
C ASP A 235 -9.84 -1.29 -11.78
N SER A 236 -9.19 -1.51 -10.63
CA SER A 236 -9.77 -1.51 -9.27
C SER A 236 -10.89 -2.54 -9.03
N MET A 237 -10.86 -3.69 -9.71
CA MET A 237 -11.83 -4.77 -9.48
C MET A 237 -11.69 -5.44 -8.11
N ASP A 238 -10.54 -5.31 -7.45
CA ASP A 238 -10.34 -5.76 -6.08
C ASP A 238 -11.10 -4.88 -5.08
N GLU A 239 -11.08 -3.55 -5.25
CA GLU A 239 -11.93 -2.64 -4.46
C GLU A 239 -13.41 -2.98 -4.64
N GLN A 240 -13.83 -3.30 -5.87
CA GLN A 240 -15.19 -3.75 -6.13
C GLN A 240 -15.50 -5.08 -5.42
N CYS A 241 -14.54 -6.00 -5.37
CA CYS A 241 -14.71 -7.27 -4.68
C CYS A 241 -14.77 -7.10 -3.16
N ILE A 242 -13.93 -6.23 -2.59
CA ILE A 242 -13.95 -5.87 -1.18
C ILE A 242 -15.29 -5.21 -0.86
N ALA A 243 -15.74 -4.23 -1.66
CA ALA A 243 -17.02 -3.55 -1.47
C ALA A 243 -18.23 -4.52 -1.49
N ASP A 244 -18.25 -5.49 -2.41
CA ASP A 244 -19.29 -6.53 -2.44
C ASP A 244 -19.30 -7.38 -1.16
N ILE A 245 -18.12 -7.80 -0.70
CA ILE A 245 -17.97 -8.58 0.53
C ILE A 245 -18.38 -7.76 1.75
N THR A 246 -17.84 -6.54 1.90
CA THR A 246 -18.15 -5.62 2.99
C THR A 246 -19.64 -5.35 3.07
N ALA A 247 -20.27 -5.00 1.93
CA ALA A 247 -21.69 -4.74 1.90
C ALA A 247 -22.54 -5.97 2.25
N SER A 248 -22.06 -7.17 1.88
CA SER A 248 -22.74 -8.44 2.18
C SER A 248 -22.58 -8.91 3.63
N VAL A 249 -21.48 -8.54 4.30
CA VAL A 249 -21.21 -8.92 5.69
C VAL A 249 -21.81 -7.91 6.65
N ILE A 250 -21.52 -6.61 6.46
CA ILE A 250 -21.97 -5.53 7.35
C ILE A 250 -23.45 -5.23 7.15
N GLY A 251 -23.95 -5.30 5.91
CA GLY A 251 -25.35 -5.00 5.59
C GLY A 251 -26.37 -5.98 6.17
N GLY A 252 -25.93 -7.11 6.73
CA GLY A 252 -26.80 -8.14 7.33
C GLY A 252 -27.51 -9.06 6.32
N ASP A 253 -27.50 -8.70 5.04
CA ASP A 253 -28.01 -9.51 3.93
C ASP A 253 -27.01 -9.54 2.77
N LEU A 254 -26.97 -10.65 2.02
CA LEU A 254 -26.09 -10.74 0.85
C LEU A 254 -26.56 -9.77 -0.24
N LEU A 255 -25.69 -8.83 -0.60
CA LEU A 255 -25.93 -7.93 -1.70
C LEU A 255 -26.16 -8.75 -2.99
N GLU A 256 -27.02 -8.29 -3.90
CA GLU A 256 -27.02 -8.85 -5.24
C GLU A 256 -25.70 -8.47 -5.94
N ARG A 257 -25.06 -9.41 -6.64
CA ARG A 257 -23.84 -9.10 -7.39
C ARG A 257 -24.17 -8.46 -8.74
N SER A 258 -24.68 -7.23 -8.71
CA SER A 258 -25.01 -6.42 -9.89
C SER A 258 -24.37 -5.03 -9.78
N LYS A 259 -24.22 -4.35 -10.92
CA LYS A 259 -23.70 -2.98 -10.95
C LYS A 259 -24.61 -2.03 -10.18
N ASP A 260 -25.92 -2.12 -10.44
CA ASP A 260 -26.92 -1.22 -9.86
C ASP A 260 -27.01 -1.38 -8.34
N ALA A 261 -26.97 -2.61 -7.82
CA ALA A 261 -27.00 -2.86 -6.37
C ALA A 261 -25.79 -2.24 -5.66
N LEU A 262 -24.60 -2.33 -6.25
CA LEU A 262 -23.40 -1.74 -5.67
C LEU A 262 -23.36 -0.21 -5.86
N ASP A 263 -23.83 0.31 -6.99
CA ASP A 263 -23.96 1.76 -7.22
C ASP A 263 -24.83 2.41 -6.15
N GLN A 264 -25.95 1.78 -5.75
CA GLN A 264 -26.80 2.27 -4.66
C GLN A 264 -26.09 2.36 -3.31
N VAL A 265 -25.09 1.50 -3.05
CA VAL A 265 -24.31 1.57 -1.79
C VAL A 265 -23.44 2.83 -1.75
N TYR A 266 -22.94 3.29 -2.91
CA TYR A 266 -22.08 4.48 -3.02
C TYR A 266 -22.85 5.77 -3.31
N GLU A 267 -24.08 5.68 -3.80
CA GLU A 267 -24.90 6.86 -4.11
C GLU A 267 -25.33 7.57 -2.83
N SER A 268 -24.68 8.71 -2.55
CA SER A 268 -24.92 9.48 -1.33
C SER A 268 -26.39 9.85 -1.16
N GLY A 269 -26.95 9.49 0.00
CA GLY A 269 -28.34 9.79 0.34
C GLY A 269 -29.36 8.75 -0.14
N SER A 270 -28.94 7.73 -0.90
CA SER A 270 -29.80 6.57 -1.19
C SER A 270 -30.18 5.83 0.10
N ASP A 271 -31.29 5.10 0.09
CA ASP A 271 -31.70 4.29 1.24
C ASP A 271 -30.65 3.23 1.60
N ARG A 272 -30.03 2.61 0.59
CA ARG A 272 -29.02 1.56 0.79
C ARG A 272 -27.71 2.15 1.34
N ASN A 273 -27.27 3.32 0.85
CA ASN A 273 -26.10 4.02 1.37
C ASN A 273 -26.28 4.39 2.84
N ARG A 274 -27.43 4.98 3.22
CA ARG A 274 -27.73 5.32 4.62
C ARG A 274 -27.77 4.10 5.54
N GLN A 275 -28.36 2.99 5.07
CA GLN A 275 -28.36 1.73 5.82
C GLN A 275 -26.94 1.19 6.00
N MET A 276 -26.11 1.25 4.96
CA MET A 276 -24.73 0.77 5.00
C MET A 276 -23.87 1.57 5.98
N ILE A 277 -23.97 2.91 5.94
CA ILE A 277 -23.23 3.79 6.87
C ILE A 277 -23.63 3.47 8.31
N ASN A 278 -24.93 3.45 8.63
CA ASN A 278 -25.39 3.13 9.98
C ASN A 278 -24.95 1.74 10.46
N ALA A 279 -24.93 0.76 9.56
CA ALA A 279 -24.46 -0.59 9.88
C ALA A 279 -22.96 -0.62 10.10
N LEU A 280 -22.19 0.13 9.30
CA LEU A 280 -20.75 0.28 9.45
C LEU A 280 -20.39 0.99 10.76
N ASP A 281 -21.08 2.06 11.12
CA ASP A 281 -20.87 2.78 12.39
C ASP A 281 -21.06 1.85 13.60
N ALA A 282 -22.08 0.98 13.53
CA ALA A 282 -22.36 0.00 14.57
C ALA A 282 -21.34 -1.16 14.59
N TYR A 283 -20.82 -1.55 13.41
CA TYR A 283 -19.87 -2.64 13.28
C TYR A 283 -18.44 -2.23 13.67
N GLY A 284 -18.02 -1.03 13.24
CA GLY A 284 -16.67 -0.49 13.33
C GLY A 284 -15.82 -0.83 12.11
N ALA A 285 -15.31 0.20 11.41
CA ALA A 285 -14.46 0.05 10.21
C ALA A 285 -13.16 -0.69 10.51
N GLU A 286 -12.43 -0.28 11.55
CA GLU A 286 -11.18 -0.94 12.00
C GLU A 286 -11.39 -2.42 12.33
N ARG A 287 -12.52 -2.72 12.99
CA ARG A 287 -12.89 -4.09 13.33
C ARG A 287 -13.10 -4.92 12.07
N PHE A 288 -13.88 -4.42 11.11
CA PHE A 288 -14.10 -5.14 9.87
C PHE A 288 -12.79 -5.32 9.07
N SER A 289 -11.93 -4.31 9.00
CA SER A 289 -10.62 -4.40 8.34
C SER A 289 -9.76 -5.52 8.94
N ALA A 290 -9.69 -5.62 10.27
CA ALA A 290 -8.94 -6.68 10.95
C ALA A 290 -9.52 -8.08 10.66
N GLU A 291 -10.84 -8.23 10.72
CA GLU A 291 -11.53 -9.47 10.37
C GLU A 291 -11.31 -9.87 8.91
N PHE A 292 -11.31 -8.90 7.99
CA PHE A 292 -11.13 -9.14 6.58
C PHE A 292 -9.71 -9.65 6.28
N LYS A 293 -8.70 -9.00 6.87
CA LYS A 293 -7.29 -9.40 6.77
C LYS A 293 -7.06 -10.79 7.38
N LEU A 294 -7.68 -11.09 8.53
CA LEU A 294 -7.64 -12.43 9.11
C LEU A 294 -8.18 -13.50 8.15
N CYS A 295 -9.32 -13.25 7.50
CA CYS A 295 -9.88 -14.19 6.54
C CYS A 295 -8.95 -14.42 5.34
N ILE A 296 -8.29 -13.37 4.84
CA ILE A 296 -7.27 -13.50 3.79
C ILE A 296 -6.11 -14.38 4.26
N ASP A 297 -5.59 -14.13 5.47
CA ASP A 297 -4.47 -14.86 6.03
C ASP A 297 -4.79 -16.34 6.25
N GLU A 298 -5.99 -16.66 6.76
CA GLU A 298 -6.46 -18.05 6.90
C GLU A 298 -6.65 -18.74 5.55
N ILE A 299 -7.18 -18.05 4.53
CA ILE A 299 -7.29 -18.59 3.15
C ILE A 299 -5.90 -18.84 2.56
N ARG A 300 -4.94 -17.93 2.78
CA ARG A 300 -3.53 -18.12 2.38
C ARG A 300 -2.93 -19.34 3.06
N ALA A 301 -3.15 -19.52 4.36
CA ALA A 301 -2.67 -20.68 5.12
C ALA A 301 -3.24 -21.99 4.57
N VAL A 302 -4.54 -22.04 4.24
CA VAL A 302 -5.17 -23.18 3.56
C VAL A 302 -4.50 -23.46 2.21
N CYS A 303 -4.19 -22.43 1.43
CA CYS A 303 -3.54 -22.59 0.13
C CYS A 303 -2.10 -23.13 0.26
N ALA A 304 -1.38 -22.70 1.30
CA ALA A 304 0.01 -23.07 1.58
C ALA A 304 0.17 -24.46 2.22
N ASP A 305 -0.89 -25.03 2.80
CA ASP A 305 -0.80 -26.32 3.49
C ASP A 305 -0.39 -27.48 2.56
N SER A 306 0.49 -28.35 3.08
CA SER A 306 1.08 -29.51 2.41
C SER A 306 1.97 -29.17 1.20
N GLU A 307 1.37 -28.71 0.11
CA GLU A 307 2.05 -28.26 -1.11
C GLU A 307 1.42 -26.94 -1.56
N GLU A 308 2.24 -25.90 -1.70
CA GLU A 308 1.76 -24.57 -2.07
C GLU A 308 1.01 -24.60 -3.41
N SER A 309 -0.26 -24.19 -3.37
CA SER A 309 -1.15 -24.23 -4.52
C SER A 309 -1.99 -22.96 -4.56
N LYS A 310 -2.17 -22.40 -5.75
CA LYS A 310 -3.05 -21.23 -5.92
C LYS A 310 -4.48 -21.61 -5.59
N LEU A 311 -5.23 -20.69 -4.98
CA LEU A 311 -6.65 -20.90 -4.70
C LEU A 311 -7.44 -21.33 -5.94
N ARG A 312 -7.14 -20.74 -7.11
CA ARG A 312 -7.76 -21.12 -8.39
C ARG A 312 -7.59 -22.61 -8.72
N SER A 313 -6.40 -23.17 -8.52
CA SER A 313 -6.12 -24.58 -8.82
C SER A 313 -6.78 -25.52 -7.82
N ILE A 314 -7.10 -25.05 -6.61
CA ILE A 314 -7.83 -25.82 -5.62
C ILE A 314 -9.32 -25.83 -5.97
N ILE A 315 -9.91 -24.66 -6.23
CA ILE A 315 -11.35 -24.49 -6.46
C ILE A 315 -11.84 -25.16 -7.76
N PHE A 316 -11.04 -25.11 -8.84
CA PHE A 316 -11.50 -25.54 -10.16
C PHE A 316 -10.94 -26.89 -10.57
N SER A 317 -11.85 -27.82 -10.83
CA SER A 317 -11.56 -29.18 -11.30
C SER A 317 -10.87 -29.30 -12.64
N LYS A 318 -10.99 -28.28 -13.49
CA LYS A 318 -10.29 -28.17 -14.76
C LYS A 318 -9.39 -26.96 -14.72
N ARG A 319 -8.27 -27.04 -15.45
CA ARG A 319 -7.35 -25.91 -15.61
C ARG A 319 -8.13 -24.67 -16.08
N ASN A 320 -8.28 -23.71 -15.18
CA ASN A 320 -9.01 -22.48 -15.42
C ASN A 320 -8.03 -21.30 -15.35
N THR A 321 -8.11 -20.40 -16.33
CA THR A 321 -7.34 -19.15 -16.38
C THR A 321 -8.21 -17.91 -16.25
N ASN A 322 -9.52 -18.09 -16.08
CA ASN A 322 -10.45 -16.99 -15.86
C ASN A 322 -10.43 -16.54 -14.40
N PRO A 323 -10.64 -15.24 -14.15
CA PRO A 323 -10.87 -14.72 -12.81
C PRO A 323 -12.18 -15.28 -12.26
N PHE A 324 -12.30 -15.35 -10.94
CA PHE A 324 -13.45 -15.95 -10.26
C PHE A 324 -13.94 -15.14 -9.03
N PRO A 325 -14.05 -13.81 -9.12
CA PRO A 325 -14.32 -12.98 -7.95
C PRO A 325 -15.70 -13.24 -7.31
N ALA A 326 -16.68 -13.77 -8.07
CA ALA A 326 -17.98 -14.18 -7.55
C ALA A 326 -17.89 -15.43 -6.65
N ALA A 327 -17.16 -16.46 -7.09
CA ALA A 327 -16.93 -17.67 -6.29
C ALA A 327 -16.04 -17.36 -5.07
N PHE A 328 -15.07 -16.47 -5.23
CA PHE A 328 -14.25 -16.00 -4.11
C PHE A 328 -15.09 -15.27 -3.06
N ALA A 329 -16.01 -14.37 -3.45
CA ALA A 329 -16.83 -13.63 -2.49
C ALA A 329 -17.67 -14.56 -1.60
N VAL A 330 -18.32 -15.59 -2.16
CA VAL A 330 -19.09 -16.55 -1.35
C VAL A 330 -18.22 -17.46 -0.49
N LEU A 331 -17.02 -17.82 -0.96
CA LEU A 331 -16.03 -18.55 -0.16
C LEU A 331 -15.56 -17.70 1.02
N PHE A 332 -15.22 -16.44 0.77
CA PHE A 332 -14.79 -15.50 1.80
C PHE A 332 -15.86 -15.31 2.87
N ILE A 333 -17.11 -15.08 2.47
CA ILE A 333 -18.21 -14.90 3.42
C ILE A 333 -18.43 -16.17 4.26
N ALA A 334 -18.29 -17.36 3.68
CA ALA A 334 -18.35 -18.61 4.44
C ALA A 334 -17.24 -18.72 5.49
N PHE A 335 -16.01 -18.30 5.15
CA PHE A 335 -14.89 -18.22 6.10
C PHE A 335 -15.17 -17.19 7.20
N HIS A 336 -15.61 -15.98 6.85
CA HIS A 336 -15.94 -14.93 7.80
C HIS A 336 -17.02 -15.36 8.79
N GLU A 337 -18.11 -15.97 8.31
CA GLU A 337 -19.19 -16.44 9.18
C GLU A 337 -18.74 -17.53 10.15
N LEU A 338 -17.83 -18.43 9.76
CA LEU A 338 -17.30 -19.45 10.68
C LEU A 338 -16.27 -18.88 11.65
N LEU A 339 -15.30 -18.12 11.14
CA LEU A 339 -14.20 -17.56 11.95
C LEU A 339 -14.72 -16.53 12.95
N ILE A 340 -15.54 -15.59 12.47
CA ILE A 340 -16.00 -14.43 13.23
C ILE A 340 -17.40 -14.68 13.77
N GLY A 341 -18.36 -14.99 12.89
CA GLY A 341 -19.77 -15.13 13.26
C GLY A 341 -20.02 -16.26 14.27
N GLU A 342 -19.28 -17.36 14.16
CA GLU A 342 -19.39 -18.53 15.04
C GLU A 342 -18.22 -18.67 16.03
N GLY A 343 -17.26 -17.74 16.01
CA GLY A 343 -16.10 -17.73 16.92
C GLY A 343 -15.22 -18.98 16.80
N GLN A 344 -14.97 -19.45 15.57
CA GLN A 344 -14.20 -20.67 15.34
C GLN A 344 -12.79 -20.36 14.82
N LYS A 345 -11.92 -21.38 14.88
CA LYS A 345 -10.62 -21.39 14.20
C LYS A 345 -10.46 -22.66 13.38
N ILE A 346 -9.65 -22.58 12.32
CA ILE A 346 -9.26 -23.77 11.55
C ILE A 346 -8.36 -24.63 12.44
N ALA A 347 -8.73 -25.89 12.62
CA ALA A 347 -7.90 -26.89 13.30
C ALA A 347 -7.16 -27.81 12.33
N ASP A 348 -7.67 -27.93 11.10
CA ASP A 348 -7.17 -28.84 10.08
C ASP A 348 -7.16 -28.15 8.71
N TYR A 349 -6.05 -27.46 8.41
CA TYR A 349 -5.87 -26.75 7.14
C TYR A 349 -5.89 -27.70 5.93
N HIS A 350 -5.30 -28.89 6.07
CA HIS A 350 -5.31 -29.92 5.04
C HIS A 350 -6.73 -30.38 4.69
N GLY A 351 -7.55 -30.60 5.72
CA GLY A 351 -8.95 -30.97 5.58
C GLY A 351 -9.79 -29.87 4.92
N VAL A 352 -9.60 -28.60 5.31
CA VAL A 352 -10.25 -27.46 4.63
C VAL A 352 -9.87 -27.42 3.16
N LYS A 353 -8.57 -27.52 2.84
CA LYS A 353 -8.05 -27.53 1.45
C LYS A 353 -8.70 -28.66 0.63
N SER A 354 -8.77 -29.85 1.20
CA SER A 354 -9.42 -31.01 0.58
C SER A 354 -10.92 -30.80 0.37
N ALA A 355 -11.61 -30.18 1.34
CA ALA A 355 -13.04 -29.93 1.29
C ALA A 355 -13.44 -28.90 0.22
N ILE A 356 -12.59 -27.89 -0.03
CA ILE A 356 -12.80 -26.87 -1.08
C ILE A 356 -12.18 -27.25 -2.43
N THR A 357 -11.56 -28.43 -2.54
CA THR A 357 -11.06 -28.93 -3.82
C THR A 357 -12.22 -29.26 -4.75
N ASP A 358 -12.14 -28.84 -6.01
CA ASP A 358 -13.21 -28.95 -7.02
C ASP A 358 -14.54 -28.30 -6.57
N LEU A 359 -14.45 -27.21 -5.80
CA LEU A 359 -15.63 -26.49 -5.31
C LEU A 359 -16.53 -26.02 -6.46
N ASP A 360 -15.99 -25.75 -7.65
CA ASP A 360 -16.75 -25.40 -8.86
C ASP A 360 -17.85 -26.41 -9.25
N LYS A 361 -17.69 -27.68 -8.85
CA LYS A 361 -18.70 -28.73 -9.07
C LYS A 361 -19.80 -28.77 -8.00
N ARG A 362 -19.59 -28.09 -6.87
CA ARG A 362 -20.45 -28.17 -5.67
C ARG A 362 -21.31 -26.92 -5.47
N ILE A 363 -20.93 -25.81 -6.09
CA ILE A 363 -21.66 -24.53 -6.02
C ILE A 363 -22.16 -24.09 -7.39
N GLU A 364 -23.21 -23.27 -7.43
CA GLU A 364 -23.68 -22.66 -8.69
C GLU A 364 -22.72 -21.54 -9.09
N THR A 365 -22.19 -21.60 -10.31
CA THR A 365 -21.19 -20.65 -10.84
C THR A 365 -21.64 -19.95 -12.13
N SER A 366 -22.84 -20.27 -12.64
CA SER A 366 -23.44 -19.60 -13.79
C SER A 366 -23.94 -18.19 -13.42
N ARG A 367 -24.54 -17.47 -14.38
CA ARG A 367 -25.11 -16.14 -14.15
C ARG A 367 -26.13 -16.09 -13.01
N ARG A 368 -26.79 -17.20 -12.68
CA ARG A 368 -27.74 -17.26 -11.55
C ARG A 368 -27.08 -17.06 -10.19
N SER A 369 -25.77 -17.33 -10.10
CA SER A 369 -24.98 -17.18 -8.87
C SER A 369 -24.86 -15.74 -8.38
N THR A 370 -25.28 -14.73 -9.16
CA THR A 370 -25.26 -13.33 -8.72
C THR A 370 -26.44 -12.97 -7.81
N ALA A 371 -27.54 -13.71 -7.88
CA ALA A 371 -28.75 -13.46 -7.11
C ALA A 371 -28.53 -13.76 -5.61
N THR A 372 -29.04 -12.90 -4.74
CA THR A 372 -28.91 -13.00 -3.27
C THR A 372 -29.22 -14.40 -2.72
N ALA A 373 -30.33 -15.02 -3.14
CA ALA A 373 -30.73 -16.35 -2.67
C ALA A 373 -29.74 -17.46 -3.07
N GLU A 374 -29.24 -17.43 -4.31
CA GLU A 374 -28.28 -18.45 -4.77
C GLU A 374 -26.91 -18.23 -4.14
N ARG A 375 -26.48 -16.97 -3.95
CA ARG A 375 -25.26 -16.65 -3.19
C ARG A 375 -25.34 -17.24 -1.78
N ARG A 376 -26.48 -17.07 -1.10
CA ARG A 376 -26.70 -17.59 0.27
C ARG A 376 -26.61 -19.11 0.31
N LYS A 377 -27.24 -19.78 -0.65
CA LYS A 377 -27.13 -21.23 -0.81
C LYS A 377 -25.69 -21.69 -1.05
N ASN A 378 -24.91 -20.97 -1.86
CA ASN A 378 -23.49 -21.25 -2.06
C ASN A 378 -22.69 -21.09 -0.76
N VAL A 379 -22.92 -20.02 0.02
CA VAL A 379 -22.28 -19.81 1.33
C VAL A 379 -22.58 -20.97 2.28
N GLU A 380 -23.85 -21.35 2.44
CA GLU A 380 -24.22 -22.47 3.33
C GLU A 380 -23.63 -23.80 2.86
N THR A 381 -23.55 -24.02 1.55
CA THR A 381 -22.90 -25.22 0.98
C THR A 381 -21.43 -25.26 1.36
N ILE A 382 -20.70 -24.15 1.18
CA ILE A 382 -19.28 -24.05 1.52
C ILE A 382 -19.08 -24.26 3.03
N LYS A 383 -19.88 -23.59 3.88
CA LYS A 383 -19.83 -23.78 5.33
C LYS A 383 -20.04 -25.25 5.70
N GLY A 384 -21.04 -25.91 5.11
CA GLY A 384 -21.30 -27.33 5.35
C GLY A 384 -20.13 -28.25 4.99
N LEU A 385 -19.34 -27.89 3.96
CA LEU A 385 -18.16 -28.66 3.54
C LEU A 385 -16.99 -28.50 4.50
N ILE A 386 -16.74 -27.28 5.01
CA ILE A 386 -15.51 -26.98 5.76
C ILE A 386 -15.69 -27.04 7.27
N ARG A 387 -16.92 -26.92 7.79
CA ARG A 387 -17.23 -26.80 9.23
C ARG A 387 -16.61 -27.89 10.12
N SER A 388 -16.49 -29.14 9.64
CA SER A 388 -15.88 -30.23 10.43
C SER A 388 -14.40 -30.04 10.72
N HIS A 389 -13.72 -29.13 10.01
CA HIS A 389 -12.31 -28.81 10.17
C HIS A 389 -12.06 -27.56 11.03
N PHE A 390 -13.14 -26.99 11.57
CA PHE A 390 -13.12 -25.85 12.47
C PHE A 390 -13.44 -26.30 13.90
N VAL A 391 -12.85 -25.62 14.87
CA VAL A 391 -13.11 -25.82 16.30
C VAL A 391 -13.43 -24.49 16.96
N LYS A 392 -14.18 -24.53 18.06
CA LYS A 392 -14.41 -23.32 18.87
C LYS A 392 -13.06 -22.75 19.31
N SER A 393 -12.91 -21.44 19.15
CA SER A 393 -11.80 -20.68 19.68
C SER A 393 -12.31 -19.83 20.84
N ASP A 394 -11.45 -19.57 21.82
CA ASP A 394 -11.65 -18.40 22.66
C ASP A 394 -11.63 -17.14 21.76
N PRO A 395 -12.29 -16.04 22.18
CA PRO A 395 -12.22 -14.78 21.45
C PRO A 395 -10.75 -14.44 21.20
N ARG A 396 -10.32 -14.52 19.94
CA ARG A 396 -8.98 -14.06 19.56
C ARG A 396 -8.96 -12.55 19.78
N ASP A 397 -7.86 -12.02 20.33
CA ASP A 397 -7.55 -10.58 20.23
C ASP A 397 -7.15 -10.29 18.77
N ILE A 398 -8.12 -10.36 17.86
CA ILE A 398 -7.96 -9.95 16.45
C ILE A 398 -7.66 -8.43 16.42
N TYR A 399 -8.03 -7.70 17.48
CA TYR A 399 -8.04 -6.25 17.56
C TYR A 399 -6.79 -5.62 18.19
N GLY A 400 -5.65 -6.34 18.21
CA GLY A 400 -4.40 -5.86 18.79
C GLY A 400 -3.10 -6.41 18.19
N ASP A 401 -3.15 -7.58 17.54
CA ASP A 401 -2.00 -8.17 16.85
C ASP A 401 -1.96 -7.77 15.37
N HIS A 402 -0.78 -7.42 14.87
CA HIS A 402 -0.60 -7.09 13.45
C HIS A 402 -0.71 -8.38 12.64
N THR A 403 -1.64 -8.42 11.68
CA THR A 403 -1.77 -9.50 10.71
C THR A 403 -0.56 -9.56 9.79
N THR A 404 -0.37 -10.65 9.04
CA THR A 404 0.74 -10.72 8.08
C THR A 404 0.60 -9.65 6.99
N THR A 405 -0.64 -9.34 6.61
CA THR A 405 -0.97 -8.27 5.67
C THR A 405 -0.64 -6.87 6.22
N ASP A 406 -0.80 -6.64 7.53
CA ASP A 406 -0.40 -5.38 8.17
C ASP A 406 1.12 -5.19 8.13
N ILE A 407 1.86 -6.25 8.45
CA ILE A 407 3.32 -6.22 8.43
C ILE A 407 3.84 -5.97 7.01
N ASP A 408 3.29 -6.66 6.01
CA ASP A 408 3.64 -6.43 4.60
C ASP A 408 3.40 -4.98 4.20
N SER A 409 2.27 -4.40 4.61
CA SER A 409 1.92 -3.00 4.35
C SER A 409 2.89 -2.03 5.03
N ILE A 410 3.24 -2.26 6.31
CA ILE A 410 4.21 -1.43 7.05
C ILE A 410 5.58 -1.48 6.38
N ILE A 411 6.03 -2.67 5.93
CA ILE A 411 7.31 -2.83 5.23
C ILE A 411 7.32 -2.00 3.95
N ARG A 412 6.27 -2.08 3.13
CA ARG A 412 6.21 -1.32 1.87
C ARG A 412 6.11 0.19 2.12
N ARG A 413 5.34 0.62 3.14
CA ARG A 413 5.31 2.03 3.58
C ARG A 413 6.68 2.56 3.99
N SER A 414 7.49 1.73 4.64
CA SER A 414 8.85 2.12 5.06
C SER A 414 9.77 2.50 3.89
N GLU A 415 9.46 2.06 2.66
CA GLU A 415 10.21 2.45 1.45
C GLU A 415 9.85 3.87 0.98
N ILE A 416 8.63 4.34 1.28
CA ILE A 416 8.05 5.58 0.76
C ILE A 416 8.07 6.70 1.81
N GLU A 417 7.84 6.34 3.07
CA GLU A 417 7.64 7.22 4.23
C GLU A 417 8.78 7.05 5.26
N ALA A 418 10.01 6.97 4.79
CA ALA A 418 11.21 6.70 5.60
C ALA A 418 11.31 7.45 6.95
N PRO A 419 10.87 8.72 7.08
CA PRO A 419 10.89 9.40 8.39
C PRO A 419 9.98 8.77 9.46
N HIS A 420 8.96 8.01 9.09
CA HIS A 420 7.98 7.43 10.02
C HIS A 420 8.25 5.97 10.36
N TYR A 421 9.18 5.33 9.66
CA TYR A 421 9.43 3.89 9.79
C TYR A 421 10.90 3.59 10.03
N GLU A 422 11.16 2.52 10.76
CA GLU A 422 12.50 1.98 10.95
C GLU A 422 12.47 0.45 10.90
N LEU A 423 13.45 -0.14 10.23
CA LEU A 423 13.61 -1.59 10.15
C LEU A 423 14.87 -2.03 10.90
N LYS A 424 14.76 -3.15 11.62
CA LYS A 424 15.88 -3.79 12.30
C LYS A 424 15.81 -5.29 12.12
N GLN A 425 16.95 -5.92 11.83
CA GLN A 425 17.00 -7.37 11.66
C GLN A 425 16.82 -8.13 12.99
N GLY A 426 17.31 -7.58 14.11
CA GLY A 426 17.31 -8.24 15.42
C GLY A 426 18.36 -7.66 16.37
N MET A 427 18.58 -8.31 17.51
CA MET A 427 19.58 -7.93 18.51
C MET A 427 20.92 -8.64 18.32
N LEU A 428 20.97 -9.77 17.62
CA LEU A 428 22.21 -10.54 17.48
C LEU A 428 23.12 -9.96 16.39
N ARG A 429 24.42 -9.92 16.68
CA ARG A 429 25.43 -9.67 15.66
C ARG A 429 25.40 -10.79 14.63
N LEU A 430 25.60 -10.44 13.35
CA LEU A 430 25.74 -11.41 12.27
C LEU A 430 27.17 -12.00 12.18
N ASP A 431 27.98 -11.86 13.23
CA ASP A 431 29.30 -12.50 13.29
C ASP A 431 29.20 -13.97 13.70
N GLY A 432 30.30 -14.73 13.60
CA GLY A 432 30.31 -16.14 13.99
C GLY A 432 30.07 -16.39 15.49
N LYS A 433 30.10 -15.35 16.34
CA LYS A 433 29.89 -15.47 17.80
C LYS A 433 28.43 -15.24 18.19
N ARG A 434 27.61 -14.65 17.32
CA ARG A 434 26.16 -14.45 17.51
C ARG A 434 25.79 -13.82 18.85
N GLY A 435 26.64 -12.94 19.37
CA GLY A 435 26.39 -12.24 20.63
C GLY A 435 25.35 -11.13 20.49
N ILE A 436 24.65 -10.80 21.59
CA ILE A 436 23.72 -9.67 21.66
C ILE A 436 24.49 -8.36 21.46
N ASP A 437 24.09 -7.55 20.47
CA ASP A 437 24.56 -6.20 20.24
C ASP A 437 23.72 -5.19 21.03
N ARG A 438 24.27 -4.76 22.18
CA ARG A 438 23.61 -3.78 23.05
C ARG A 438 23.45 -2.40 22.38
N ASN A 439 24.26 -2.08 21.37
CA ASN A 439 24.17 -0.80 20.67
C ASN A 439 22.94 -0.71 19.75
N VAL A 440 22.35 -1.85 19.36
CA VAL A 440 21.10 -1.86 18.58
C VAL A 440 19.96 -1.29 19.41
N ALA A 441 19.85 -1.70 20.68
CA ALA A 441 18.79 -1.21 21.57
C ALA A 441 18.87 0.31 21.77
N ASP A 442 20.07 0.85 22.02
CA ASP A 442 20.28 2.30 22.16
C ASP A 442 19.89 3.06 20.89
N ARG A 443 20.29 2.56 19.71
CA ARG A 443 19.89 3.13 18.42
C ARG A 443 18.37 3.12 18.25
N VAL A 444 17.70 2.02 18.60
CA VAL A 444 16.23 1.94 18.55
C VAL A 444 15.59 2.97 19.49
N MET A 445 16.13 3.21 20.69
CA MET A 445 15.60 4.26 21.58
C MET A 445 15.75 5.66 20.99
N ARG A 446 16.92 5.95 20.37
CA ARG A 446 17.12 7.23 19.65
C ARG A 446 16.10 7.38 18.53
N THR A 447 15.85 6.33 17.77
CA THR A 447 14.87 6.35 16.67
C THR A 447 13.43 6.49 17.19
N ILE A 448 13.06 5.85 18.29
CA ILE A 448 11.76 6.04 18.97
C ILE A 448 11.57 7.53 19.31
N CYS A 449 12.57 8.14 19.94
CA CYS A 449 12.54 9.58 20.26
C CYS A 449 12.47 10.45 19.00
N ALA A 450 13.23 10.10 17.96
CA ALA A 450 13.26 10.84 16.70
C ALA A 450 11.91 10.85 15.97
N ILE A 451 11.28 9.68 15.85
CA ILE A 451 9.97 9.52 15.21
C ILE A 451 8.90 10.27 16.01
N ALA A 452 8.93 10.17 17.34
CA ALA A 452 8.01 10.91 18.22
C ALA A 452 8.11 12.44 18.05
N ASN A 453 9.24 12.94 17.53
CA ASN A 453 9.51 14.36 17.25
C ASN A 453 9.18 14.78 15.80
N ASN A 454 8.51 13.94 15.01
CA ASN A 454 8.10 14.30 13.64
C ASN A 454 6.94 15.31 13.59
N GLY A 455 6.17 15.45 14.67
CA GLY A 455 5.11 16.44 14.84
C GLY A 455 3.75 15.83 15.20
N LYS A 456 2.72 16.69 15.22
CA LYS A 456 1.31 16.30 15.42
C LYS A 456 0.81 15.45 14.23
N ASP A 457 -0.04 14.47 14.49
CA ASP A 457 -0.64 13.57 13.48
C ASP A 457 0.38 12.68 12.73
N ARG A 458 1.59 12.52 13.28
CA ARG A 458 2.73 11.83 12.65
C ARG A 458 3.23 10.66 13.50
N ALA A 459 2.38 9.66 13.68
CA ALA A 459 2.78 8.38 14.27
C ALA A 459 3.84 7.68 13.41
N GLY A 460 4.53 6.69 14.00
CA GLY A 460 5.48 5.87 13.27
C GLY A 460 5.58 4.45 13.83
N THR A 461 6.35 3.60 13.15
CA THR A 461 6.46 2.17 13.49
C THR A 461 7.88 1.66 13.29
N ILE A 462 8.37 0.86 14.23
CA ILE A 462 9.61 0.10 14.08
C ILE A 462 9.27 -1.38 13.93
N LEU A 463 9.82 -2.01 12.88
CA LEU A 463 9.75 -3.45 12.70
C LEU A 463 11.09 -4.10 13.05
N ILE A 464 11.04 -5.14 13.89
CA ILE A 464 12.20 -5.92 14.28
C ILE A 464 12.02 -7.35 13.77
N GLY A 465 13.02 -7.87 13.06
CA GLY A 465 12.92 -9.08 12.24
C GLY A 465 12.94 -8.79 10.74
N VAL A 466 13.29 -7.57 10.30
CA VAL A 466 13.33 -7.16 8.89
C VAL A 466 14.71 -6.60 8.55
N ALA A 467 15.31 -7.10 7.46
CA ALA A 467 16.58 -6.65 6.93
C ALA A 467 16.38 -5.73 5.71
N ASP A 468 17.12 -4.63 5.71
CA ASP A 468 17.10 -3.62 4.65
C ASP A 468 17.83 -4.05 3.38
N LYS A 469 18.89 -4.84 3.55
CA LYS A 469 19.83 -5.20 2.49
C LYS A 469 19.78 -6.68 2.20
N GLU A 470 19.78 -7.02 0.92
CA GLU A 470 19.85 -8.41 0.46
C GLU A 470 21.10 -9.13 0.96
N ALA A 471 22.23 -8.43 1.06
CA ALA A 471 23.48 -8.98 1.61
C ALA A 471 23.33 -9.46 3.06
N ASP A 472 22.62 -8.69 3.90
CA ASP A 472 22.36 -9.02 5.30
C ASP A 472 21.36 -10.18 5.41
N SER A 473 20.30 -10.15 4.59
CA SER A 473 19.34 -11.25 4.45
C SER A 473 20.01 -12.58 4.09
N ASN A 474 20.87 -12.57 3.06
CA ASN A 474 21.63 -13.74 2.62
C ASN A 474 22.61 -14.24 3.69
N ARG A 475 23.20 -13.32 4.46
CA ARG A 475 24.06 -13.67 5.59
C ARG A 475 23.27 -14.34 6.71
N ILE A 476 22.09 -13.81 7.03
CA ILE A 476 21.19 -14.39 8.04
C ILE A 476 20.72 -15.78 7.61
N ALA A 477 20.29 -15.95 6.36
CA ALA A 477 19.87 -17.25 5.83
C ALA A 477 20.95 -18.33 6.03
N ARG A 478 22.23 -17.99 5.77
CA ARG A 478 23.36 -18.90 5.98
C ARG A 478 23.66 -19.19 7.45
N LEU A 479 23.51 -18.21 8.34
CA LEU A 479 23.86 -18.35 9.75
C LEU A 479 22.76 -19.05 10.57
N ASP A 480 21.50 -18.78 10.24
CA ASP A 480 20.33 -19.21 11.02
C ASP A 480 19.55 -20.36 10.38
N GLY A 481 19.86 -20.72 9.13
CA GLY A 481 19.14 -21.76 8.39
C GLY A 481 17.66 -21.41 8.17
N VAL A 482 17.35 -20.12 8.01
CA VAL A 482 16.01 -19.62 7.70
C VAL A 482 15.92 -19.20 6.24
N THR A 483 14.71 -19.22 5.70
CA THR A 483 14.40 -18.68 4.37
C THR A 483 13.77 -17.31 4.54
N PRO A 484 14.48 -16.20 4.23
CA PRO A 484 13.90 -14.87 4.31
C PRO A 484 12.76 -14.71 3.31
N ARG A 485 11.69 -14.02 3.73
CA ARG A 485 10.57 -13.66 2.84
C ARG A 485 10.79 -12.25 2.30
N LYS A 486 10.78 -12.10 0.97
CA LYS A 486 10.93 -10.80 0.33
C LYS A 486 9.59 -10.07 0.30
N VAL A 487 9.58 -8.80 0.69
CA VAL A 487 8.42 -7.90 0.62
C VAL A 487 8.92 -6.57 0.06
N GLY A 488 8.49 -6.22 -1.15
CA GLY A 488 9.06 -5.07 -1.87
C GLY A 488 10.57 -5.24 -2.08
N ARG A 489 11.36 -4.27 -1.61
CA ARG A 489 12.83 -4.31 -1.63
C ARG A 489 13.44 -4.82 -0.32
N ARG A 490 12.63 -5.11 0.70
CA ARG A 490 13.07 -5.54 2.04
C ARG A 490 12.91 -7.04 2.24
N PHE A 491 13.55 -7.57 3.29
CA PHE A 491 13.60 -9.00 3.57
C PHE A 491 13.20 -9.29 5.01
N VAL A 492 12.08 -9.97 5.21
CA VAL A 492 11.67 -10.46 6.53
C VAL A 492 12.50 -11.68 6.87
N VAL A 493 13.32 -11.54 7.90
CA VAL A 493 14.25 -12.56 8.39
C VAL A 493 13.77 -13.20 9.70
N GLY A 494 12.87 -12.52 10.40
CA GLY A 494 12.26 -12.98 11.63
C GLY A 494 13.11 -12.78 12.88
N VAL A 495 12.46 -12.83 14.04
CA VAL A 495 13.09 -12.84 15.36
C VAL A 495 13.13 -14.24 15.98
N ASN A 496 12.31 -15.18 15.52
CA ASN A 496 12.27 -16.55 16.05
C ASN A 496 13.62 -17.26 15.85
N ARG A 497 14.37 -16.92 14.79
CA ARG A 497 15.74 -17.38 14.57
C ARG A 497 16.71 -16.97 15.68
N GLU A 498 16.56 -15.77 16.24
CA GLU A 498 17.43 -15.28 17.31
C GLU A 498 17.03 -15.86 18.65
N ALA A 499 15.73 -15.99 18.90
CA ALA A 499 15.21 -16.73 20.05
C ALA A 499 15.78 -18.16 20.07
N LYS A 500 15.71 -18.87 18.94
CA LYS A 500 16.30 -20.20 18.77
C LYS A 500 17.82 -20.21 19.01
N SER A 501 18.56 -19.25 18.45
CA SER A 501 20.02 -19.14 18.65
C SER A 501 20.41 -18.87 20.11
N LEU A 502 19.54 -18.21 20.88
CA LEU A 502 19.74 -17.94 22.30
C LEU A 502 19.23 -19.06 23.22
N GLY A 503 18.55 -20.07 22.68
CA GLY A 503 17.88 -21.11 23.48
C GLY A 503 16.67 -20.59 24.25
N GLU A 504 15.98 -19.57 23.72
CA GLU A 504 14.85 -18.90 24.35
C GLU A 504 13.56 -19.07 23.53
N THR A 505 12.41 -18.85 24.16
CA THR A 505 11.13 -18.77 23.44
C THR A 505 10.98 -17.40 22.76
N PRO A 506 10.13 -17.28 21.71
CA PRO A 506 9.86 -15.99 21.06
C PRO A 506 9.38 -14.91 22.04
N GLU A 507 8.56 -15.28 23.03
CA GLU A 507 8.03 -14.37 24.05
C GLU A 507 9.14 -13.86 24.96
N ARG A 508 10.09 -14.73 25.32
CA ARG A 508 11.26 -14.33 26.11
C ARG A 508 12.16 -13.39 25.33
N TYR A 509 12.35 -13.63 24.04
CA TYR A 509 13.09 -12.74 23.17
C TYR A 509 12.40 -11.37 23.03
N ALA A 510 11.08 -11.34 22.82
CA ALA A 510 10.30 -10.09 22.81
C ALA A 510 10.37 -9.34 24.15
N ALA A 511 10.40 -10.06 25.28
CA ALA A 511 10.56 -9.46 26.60
C ALA A 511 11.91 -8.74 26.77
N ARG A 512 12.97 -9.13 26.04
CA ARG A 512 14.25 -8.39 26.05
C ARG A 512 14.11 -6.99 25.46
N TRP A 513 13.35 -6.85 24.39
CA TRP A 513 13.03 -5.54 23.82
C TRP A 513 12.18 -4.69 24.76
N LYS A 514 11.15 -5.29 25.38
CA LYS A 514 10.37 -4.59 26.42
C LYS A 514 11.25 -4.11 27.57
N GLU A 515 12.19 -4.93 28.03
CA GLU A 515 13.09 -4.55 29.12
C GLU A 515 14.09 -3.45 28.70
N ALA A 516 14.60 -3.50 27.47
CA ALA A 516 15.46 -2.44 26.94
C ALA A 516 14.73 -1.09 26.87
N ILE A 517 13.45 -1.07 26.47
CA ILE A 517 12.64 0.16 26.46
C ILE A 517 12.33 0.61 27.89
N ARG A 518 11.93 -0.31 28.77
CA ARG A 518 11.59 -0.02 30.16
C ARG A 518 12.76 0.59 30.94
N SER A 519 13.96 0.06 30.74
CA SER A 519 15.19 0.54 31.40
C SER A 519 15.82 1.76 30.72
N SER A 520 15.22 2.26 29.63
CA SER A 520 15.74 3.42 28.90
C SER A 520 15.42 4.74 29.61
N SER A 521 16.16 5.78 29.22
CA SER A 521 15.93 7.18 29.60
C SER A 521 14.98 7.92 28.65
N LEU A 522 14.07 7.21 27.97
CA LEU A 522 12.98 7.85 27.24
C LEU A 522 12.06 8.57 28.22
N ASP A 523 11.43 9.66 27.79
CA ASP A 523 10.38 10.32 28.57
C ASP A 523 9.26 9.35 28.94
N ASP A 524 8.75 9.45 30.16
CA ASP A 524 7.87 8.43 30.72
C ASP A 524 6.53 8.29 29.98
N SER A 525 6.00 9.37 29.42
CA SER A 525 4.79 9.31 28.58
C SER A 525 5.03 8.50 27.31
N LEU A 526 6.10 8.81 26.58
CA LEU A 526 6.46 8.11 25.34
C LEU A 526 6.81 6.64 25.64
N LYS A 527 7.61 6.40 26.67
CA LYS A 527 8.03 5.07 27.12
C LYS A 527 6.83 4.18 27.44
N SER A 528 5.87 4.70 28.21
CA SER A 528 4.67 3.96 28.61
C SER A 528 3.83 3.57 27.38
N SER A 529 3.61 4.51 26.46
CA SER A 529 2.80 4.25 25.26
C SER A 529 3.48 3.28 24.31
N VAL A 530 4.80 3.41 24.11
CA VAL A 530 5.58 2.49 23.27
C VAL A 530 5.56 1.07 23.85
N LEU A 531 5.75 0.92 25.17
CA LEU A 531 5.66 -0.38 25.85
C LEU A 531 4.30 -1.05 25.70
N ALA A 532 3.22 -0.27 25.78
CA ALA A 532 1.86 -0.76 25.59
C ALA A 532 1.61 -1.24 24.15
N SER A 533 2.28 -0.63 23.17
CA SER A 533 2.12 -0.97 21.75
C SER A 533 2.99 -2.12 21.23
N LEU A 534 3.99 -2.56 22.00
CA LEU A 534 4.94 -3.57 21.53
C LEU A 534 4.31 -4.95 21.49
N THR A 535 4.13 -5.47 20.28
CA THR A 535 3.55 -6.79 20.00
C THR A 535 4.55 -7.69 19.27
N HIS A 536 4.45 -9.00 19.49
CA HIS A 536 5.14 -10.03 18.70
C HIS A 536 4.07 -10.72 17.88
N SER A 537 4.22 -10.67 16.56
CA SER A 537 3.30 -11.26 15.60
C SER A 537 3.96 -12.47 14.95
N ASP A 538 3.23 -13.59 14.86
CA ASP A 538 3.70 -14.69 14.01
C ASP A 538 3.57 -14.30 12.54
N TYR A 539 4.66 -14.45 11.80
CA TYR A 539 4.75 -14.05 10.40
C TYR A 539 5.38 -15.20 9.63
N TYR A 540 4.54 -16.08 9.08
CA TYR A 540 4.96 -17.30 8.37
C TYR A 540 6.01 -18.12 9.16
N GLY A 541 5.88 -18.21 10.49
CA GLY A 541 6.82 -18.91 11.37
C GLY A 541 8.13 -18.18 11.67
N LEU A 542 8.40 -17.03 11.02
CA LEU A 542 9.60 -16.22 11.23
C LEU A 542 9.50 -15.34 12.49
N GLY A 543 8.29 -14.86 12.79
CA GLY A 543 7.98 -13.96 13.91
C GLY A 543 8.55 -12.55 13.70
N VAL A 544 7.75 -11.50 13.91
CA VAL A 544 8.16 -10.10 13.78
C VAL A 544 7.71 -9.35 15.02
N ILE A 545 8.55 -8.47 15.56
CA ILE A 545 8.14 -7.56 16.64
C ILE A 545 7.79 -6.21 16.02
N VAL A 546 6.61 -5.71 16.37
CA VAL A 546 6.10 -4.41 15.92
C VAL A 546 6.08 -3.47 17.11
N VAL A 547 6.65 -2.27 16.94
CA VAL A 547 6.68 -1.22 17.95
C VAL A 547 6.02 0.02 17.36
N ARG A 548 4.80 0.38 17.82
CA ARG A 548 4.16 1.64 17.39
C ARG A 548 4.65 2.80 18.25
N ILE A 549 4.87 3.92 17.60
CA ILE A 549 5.30 5.16 18.23
C ILE A 549 4.15 6.15 18.03
N PRO A 550 3.32 6.35 19.06
CA PRO A 550 2.19 7.25 18.95
C PRO A 550 2.64 8.69 18.87
N GLU A 551 1.80 9.51 18.25
CA GLU A 551 1.98 10.96 18.23
C GLU A 551 2.16 11.52 19.64
N GLN A 552 2.97 12.58 19.73
CA GLN A 552 3.22 13.30 20.97
C GLN A 552 2.68 14.72 20.85
N GLN A 553 2.33 15.31 22.00
CA GLN A 553 1.85 16.70 22.08
C GLN A 553 3.00 17.68 22.38
N LYS A 554 4.21 17.16 22.61
CA LYS A 554 5.40 17.93 22.94
C LYS A 554 6.64 17.17 22.49
N VAL A 555 7.76 17.89 22.40
CA VAL A 555 9.09 17.31 22.15
C VAL A 555 9.38 16.24 23.19
N SER A 556 9.79 15.06 22.73
CA SER A 556 10.27 13.95 23.54
C SER A 556 11.79 13.91 23.56
N LEU A 557 12.36 13.54 24.69
CA LEU A 557 13.81 13.43 24.89
C LEU A 557 14.25 11.99 25.15
N PHE A 558 15.51 11.73 24.82
CA PHE A 558 16.23 10.52 25.18
C PHE A 558 17.62 10.90 25.71
N ASN A 559 17.94 10.51 26.95
CA ASN A 559 19.17 10.92 27.63
C ASN A 559 19.32 12.46 27.70
N GLY A 560 18.20 13.18 27.87
CA GLY A 560 18.16 14.65 27.90
C GLY A 560 18.42 15.33 26.56
N LYS A 561 18.47 14.58 25.46
CA LYS A 561 18.73 15.08 24.10
C LYS A 561 17.52 14.88 23.20
N ALA A 562 17.30 15.80 22.29
CA ALA A 562 16.30 15.67 21.23
C ALA A 562 16.91 15.01 20.00
N TYR A 563 16.14 14.12 19.38
CA TYR A 563 16.48 13.50 18.10
C TYR A 563 15.37 13.78 17.10
N VAL A 564 15.71 13.81 15.81
CA VAL A 564 14.75 13.97 14.69
C VAL A 564 15.11 13.03 13.54
N ARG A 565 14.15 12.83 12.64
CA ARG A 565 14.35 12.08 11.39
C ARG A 565 14.69 13.04 10.25
N GLU A 566 15.76 12.73 9.53
CA GLU A 566 16.14 13.35 8.27
C GLU A 566 16.18 12.24 7.23
N GLY A 567 15.08 12.06 6.48
CA GLY A 567 14.90 10.86 5.65
C GLY A 567 14.82 9.59 6.51
N ASP A 568 15.67 8.61 6.23
CA ASP A 568 15.83 7.37 7.02
C ASP A 568 16.89 7.47 8.13
N GLU A 569 17.54 8.63 8.29
CA GLU A 569 18.56 8.84 9.31
C GLU A 569 17.97 9.43 10.60
N THR A 570 18.52 9.01 11.75
CA THR A 570 18.22 9.59 13.05
C THR A 570 19.37 10.49 13.49
N VAL A 571 19.07 11.78 13.62
CA VAL A 571 20.06 12.83 13.92
C VAL A 571 19.77 13.45 15.28
N GLU A 572 20.82 13.72 16.06
CA GLU A 572 20.72 14.49 17.31
C GLU A 572 20.58 15.99 16.96
N VAL A 573 19.57 16.65 17.51
CA VAL A 573 19.41 18.11 17.34
C VAL A 573 20.32 18.82 18.33
N ALA A 574 21.55 19.12 17.90
CA ALA A 574 22.55 19.81 18.73
C ALA A 574 22.51 21.35 18.58
N ASP A 575 21.94 21.86 17.48
CA ASP A 575 21.85 23.30 17.21
C ASP A 575 20.76 23.95 18.10
N PRO A 576 21.10 24.93 18.95
CA PRO A 576 20.14 25.66 19.78
C PRO A 576 18.99 26.32 18.99
N ALA A 577 19.25 26.79 17.77
CA ALA A 577 18.23 27.43 16.94
C ALA A 577 17.20 26.42 16.43
N LEU A 578 17.65 25.22 16.03
CA LEU A 578 16.75 24.14 15.61
C LEU A 578 15.95 23.57 16.79
N LEU A 579 16.59 23.46 17.97
CA LEU A 579 15.92 23.06 19.22
C LEU A 579 14.77 24.01 19.59
N LEU A 580 14.95 25.33 19.41
CA LEU A 580 13.91 26.34 19.67
C LEU A 580 12.71 26.24 18.71
N ASN A 581 12.94 25.76 17.48
CA ASN A 581 11.88 25.60 16.48
C ASN A 581 11.17 24.25 16.55
N LEU A 582 11.77 23.23 17.18
CA LEU A 582 11.20 21.89 17.25
C LEU A 582 9.78 21.83 17.86
N PRO A 583 9.45 22.62 18.91
CA PRO A 583 8.08 22.69 19.44
C PRO A 583 7.03 23.14 18.42
N GLN A 584 7.40 23.90 17.38
CA GLN A 584 6.47 24.36 16.33
C GLN A 584 5.89 23.20 15.51
N ARG A 585 6.52 22.01 15.54
CA ARG A 585 5.98 20.80 14.89
C ARG A 585 4.72 20.26 15.57
N PHE A 586 4.40 20.75 16.77
CA PHE A 586 3.30 20.28 17.60
C PHE A 586 2.18 21.31 17.76
N THR A 587 2.31 22.49 17.13
CA THR A 587 1.35 23.60 17.20
C THR A 587 0.46 23.70 15.99
#